data_AF-A0A7S3WU50-F1
#
_entry.id   AF-A0A7S3WU50-F1
#
_cell.length_a   1.000
_cell.length_b   1.000
_cell.length_c   1.000
_cell.angle_alpha   90.00
_cell.angle_beta   90.00
_cell.angle_gamma   90.00
#
_symmetry.space_group_name_H-M   'P 1'
#
loop_
_entity.id
_entity.type
_entity.pdbx_description
1 polymer ?
#
loop_
_entity_poly.entity_id
_entity_poly.type
_entity_poly.pdbx_seq_one_letter_code
_entity_poly.pdbx_strand_id
1 'polypeptide(L)'
;PTALAISPDGSTLSVCAMGGLRQVCVAAPPPPPTFAPLVVPPSTFSADMANTWGDATLPTGLVTFLVGDDEERIEHVSKNNLCARSVVFRTMFGIGMKE
;
A
#
# COMPACT_ATOMS: atom_id res chain seq x y z
N PRO A 1 -4.58 30.80 31.49
CA PRO A 1 -4.36 30.06 32.75
C PRO A 1 -3.45 30.90 33.65
N THR A 2 -3.73 30.90 34.95
CA THR A 2 -2.96 31.66 35.96
C THR A 2 -1.94 30.78 36.67
N ALA A 3 -2.15 29.47 36.76
CA ALA A 3 -1.19 28.52 37.30
C ALA A 3 -1.35 27.12 36.68
N LEU A 4 -0.26 26.36 36.67
CA LEU A 4 -0.19 24.96 36.24
C LEU A 4 0.58 24.16 37.30
N ALA A 5 0.09 22.96 37.62
CA ALA A 5 0.78 22.02 38.48
C ALA A 5 0.62 20.59 37.94
N ILE A 6 1.67 19.80 38.02
CA ILE A 6 1.66 18.36 37.70
C ILE A 6 1.85 17.60 39.01
N SER A 7 1.08 16.53 39.21
CA SER A 7 1.23 15.67 40.38
C SER A 7 2.60 14.99 40.42
N PRO A 8 3.12 14.60 41.60
CA PRO A 8 4.45 13.98 41.72
C PRO A 8 4.61 12.69 40.90
N ASP A 9 3.51 11.96 40.68
CA ASP A 9 3.44 10.75 39.86
C ASP A 9 3.19 11.03 38.37
N GLY A 10 3.08 12.31 37.96
CA GLY A 10 2.85 12.73 36.59
C GLY A 10 1.44 12.44 36.05
N SER A 11 0.56 11.84 36.85
CA SER A 11 -0.75 11.34 36.40
C SER A 11 -1.81 12.42 36.24
N THR A 12 -1.62 13.60 36.81
CA THR A 12 -2.63 14.66 36.86
C THR A 12 -2.04 16.03 36.54
N LEU A 13 -2.60 16.69 35.54
CA LEU A 13 -2.36 18.10 35.24
C LEU A 13 -3.49 18.96 35.83
N SER A 14 -3.14 19.87 36.72
CA SER A 14 -4.05 20.86 37.31
C SER A 14 -3.85 22.21 36.65
N VAL A 15 -4.93 22.78 36.12
CA VAL A 15 -4.95 24.08 35.42
C VAL A 15 -5.84 25.05 36.18
N CYS A 16 -5.24 26.13 36.69
CA CYS A 16 -5.97 27.24 37.30
C CYS A 16 -6.21 28.32 36.24
N ALA A 17 -7.44 28.83 36.15
CA ALA A 17 -7.81 29.96 35.30
C ALA A 17 -8.81 30.87 36.01
N MET A 18 -8.99 32.11 35.53
CA MET A 18 -10.02 33.01 36.05
C MET A 18 -11.40 32.38 35.83
N GLY A 19 -11.95 31.76 36.89
CA GLY A 19 -13.19 30.98 36.84
C GLY A 19 -13.12 29.57 37.45
N GLY A 20 -11.95 29.09 37.89
CA GLY A 20 -11.84 27.87 38.69
C GLY A 20 -10.65 26.97 38.36
N LEU A 21 -10.63 25.81 39.02
CA LEU A 21 -9.62 24.76 38.86
C LEU A 21 -10.17 23.65 37.94
N ARG A 22 -9.39 23.26 36.93
CA ARG A 22 -9.65 22.08 36.09
C ARG A 22 -8.54 21.06 36.29
N GLN A 23 -8.91 19.79 36.45
CA GLN A 23 -7.96 18.67 36.54
C GLN A 23 -8.12 17.76 35.32
N VAL A 24 -6.99 17.30 34.78
CA VAL A 24 -6.94 16.40 33.62
C VAL A 24 -6.04 15.22 33.97
N CYS A 25 -6.54 14.00 33.80
CA CYS A 25 -5.72 12.80 33.92
C CYS A 25 -4.81 12.66 32.70
N VAL A 26 -3.52 12.51 32.95
CA VAL A 26 -2.49 12.23 31.97
C VAL A 26 -2.28 10.70 31.96
N ALA A 27 -3.05 10.01 31.12
CA ALA A 27 -2.81 8.59 30.87
C ALA A 27 -1.77 8.45 29.77
N ALA A 28 -0.72 7.67 30.01
CA ALA A 28 0.16 7.24 28.93
C ALA A 28 -0.67 6.45 27.91
N PRO A 29 -0.46 6.65 26.60
CA PRO A 29 -1.12 5.81 25.60
C PRO A 29 -0.77 4.33 25.87
N PRO A 30 -1.70 3.40 25.61
CA PRO A 30 -1.45 1.98 25.81
C PRO A 30 -0.19 1.57 25.03
N PRO A 31 0.62 0.64 25.57
CA PRO A 31 1.83 0.20 24.88
C PRO A 31 1.48 -0.28 23.47
N PRO A 32 2.33 -0.02 22.47
CA PRO A 32 2.12 -0.55 21.13
C PRO A 32 1.94 -2.07 21.22
N PRO A 33 1.03 -2.67 20.43
CA PRO A 33 0.90 -4.11 20.40
C PRO A 33 2.27 -4.74 20.09
N THR A 34 2.70 -5.68 20.94
CA THR A 34 3.91 -6.48 20.71
C THR A 34 3.74 -7.23 19.40
N PHE A 35 4.58 -6.89 18.41
CA PHE A 35 4.74 -7.51 17.08
C PHE A 35 3.59 -8.45 16.64
N ALA A 36 2.73 -7.95 15.74
CA ALA A 36 1.86 -8.84 14.98
C ALA A 36 2.73 -9.81 14.14
N PRO A 37 2.47 -11.13 14.17
CA PRO A 37 3.18 -12.08 13.32
C PRO A 37 3.06 -11.67 11.84
N LEU A 38 4.18 -11.69 11.10
CA LEU A 38 4.16 -11.47 9.65
C LEU A 38 3.39 -12.63 9.00
N VAL A 39 2.25 -12.32 8.41
CA VAL A 39 1.50 -13.29 7.59
C VAL A 39 2.05 -13.24 6.17
N VAL A 40 2.70 -14.30 5.73
CA VAL A 40 3.15 -14.44 4.33
C VAL A 40 1.98 -14.94 3.49
N PRO A 41 1.50 -14.18 2.49
CA PRO A 41 0.43 -14.63 1.63
C PRO A 41 0.87 -15.80 0.74
N PRO A 42 -0.05 -16.70 0.34
CA PRO A 42 0.26 -17.77 -0.59
C PRO A 42 0.66 -17.22 -1.96
N SER A 43 1.54 -17.95 -2.66
CA SER A 43 1.98 -17.57 -4.01
C SER A 43 0.84 -17.60 -5.02
N THR A 44 0.78 -16.60 -5.91
CA THR A 44 -0.21 -16.54 -7.01
C THR A 44 0.30 -17.18 -8.31
N PHE A 45 1.54 -17.66 -8.35
CA PHE A 45 2.21 -18.10 -9.57
C PHE A 45 1.40 -19.11 -10.40
N SER A 46 0.83 -20.14 -9.76
CA SER A 46 0.08 -21.18 -10.48
C SER A 46 -1.22 -20.66 -11.09
N ALA A 47 -1.92 -19.78 -10.39
CA ALA A 47 -3.15 -19.16 -10.89
C ALA A 47 -2.84 -18.24 -12.09
N ASP A 48 -1.74 -17.51 -12.01
CA ASP A 48 -1.29 -16.61 -13.06
C ASP A 48 -0.89 -17.37 -14.32
N MET A 49 -0.16 -18.47 -14.14
CA MET A 49 0.24 -19.34 -15.25
C MET A 49 -0.97 -20.02 -15.90
N ALA A 50 -1.96 -20.45 -15.13
CA ALA A 50 -3.18 -21.04 -15.66
C ALA A 50 -3.92 -20.09 -16.62
N ASN A 51 -3.91 -18.78 -16.32
CA ASN A 51 -4.52 -17.77 -17.18
C ASN A 51 -3.74 -17.52 -18.49
N THR A 52 -2.55 -18.10 -18.65
CA THR A 52 -1.77 -18.04 -19.90
C THR A 52 -1.96 -19.26 -20.80
N TRP A 53 -2.58 -20.33 -20.30
CA TRP A 53 -2.73 -21.59 -21.03
C TRP A 53 -4.10 -21.73 -21.68
N GLY A 54 -4.14 -22.27 -22.89
CA GLY A 54 -5.39 -22.66 -23.57
C GLY A 54 -6.23 -21.49 -24.12
N ASP A 55 -5.84 -20.25 -23.85
CA ASP A 55 -6.51 -19.06 -24.40
C ASP A 55 -5.79 -18.56 -25.66
N ALA A 56 -6.33 -18.96 -26.81
CA ALA A 56 -5.80 -18.57 -28.12
C ALA A 56 -5.96 -17.08 -28.45
N THR A 57 -6.71 -16.31 -27.64
CA THR A 57 -6.88 -14.87 -27.84
C THR A 57 -5.73 -14.05 -27.26
N LEU A 58 -4.84 -14.68 -26.48
CA LEU A 58 -3.71 -13.98 -25.88
C LEU A 58 -2.67 -13.58 -26.94
N PRO A 59 -2.20 -12.33 -26.92
CA PRO A 59 -1.18 -11.88 -27.85
C PRO A 59 0.17 -12.52 -27.55
N THR A 60 0.89 -12.86 -28.61
CA THR A 60 2.29 -13.31 -28.55
C THR A 60 3.27 -12.15 -28.76
N GLY A 61 4.52 -12.33 -28.35
CA GLY A 61 5.60 -11.38 -28.59
C GLY A 61 5.98 -10.54 -27.36
N LEU A 62 7.01 -9.72 -27.55
CA LEU A 62 7.61 -8.87 -26.52
C LEU A 62 7.30 -7.39 -26.78
N VAL A 63 7.34 -6.58 -25.72
CA VAL A 63 7.27 -5.12 -25.78
C VAL A 63 8.36 -4.49 -24.92
N THR A 64 8.67 -3.24 -25.24
CA THR A 64 9.52 -2.38 -24.42
C THR A 64 8.67 -1.28 -23.82
N PHE A 65 8.81 -1.05 -22.52
CA PHE A 65 8.23 0.12 -21.85
C PHE A 65 9.27 1.23 -21.77
N LEU A 66 8.82 2.46 -21.97
CA LEU A 66 9.53 3.68 -21.56
C LEU A 66 8.81 4.19 -20.32
N VAL A 67 9.51 4.26 -19.19
CA VAL A 67 8.91 4.59 -17.89
C VAL A 67 9.55 5.84 -17.31
N GLY A 68 8.70 6.74 -16.80
CA GLY A 68 9.12 7.99 -16.19
C GLY A 68 9.64 9.01 -17.20
N ASP A 69 10.07 10.17 -16.68
CA ASP A 69 10.53 11.30 -17.49
C ASP A 69 11.90 11.02 -18.15
N ASP A 70 12.69 10.12 -17.57
CA ASP A 70 14.01 9.70 -18.08
C ASP A 70 13.92 8.62 -19.18
N GLU A 71 12.71 8.25 -19.61
CA GLU A 71 12.44 7.21 -20.61
C GLU A 71 13.15 5.87 -20.31
N GLU A 72 13.14 5.43 -19.05
CA GLU A 72 13.79 4.18 -18.65
C GLU A 72 13.23 3.01 -19.47
N ARG A 73 14.12 2.28 -20.16
CA ARG A 73 13.75 1.19 -21.06
C ARG A 73 13.66 -0.12 -20.30
N ILE A 74 12.45 -0.65 -20.21
CA ILE A 74 12.21 -2.01 -19.72
C ILE A 74 11.90 -2.89 -20.92
N GLU A 75 12.92 -3.59 -21.40
CA GLU A 75 12.85 -4.41 -22.61
C GLU A 75 12.42 -5.85 -22.31
N HIS A 76 12.06 -6.59 -23.37
CA HIS A 76 11.73 -8.01 -23.31
C HIS A 76 10.55 -8.38 -22.41
N VAL A 77 9.56 -7.49 -22.29
CA VAL A 77 8.36 -7.75 -21.47
C VAL A 77 7.33 -8.53 -22.28
N SER A 78 6.85 -9.65 -21.75
CA SER A 78 5.93 -10.54 -22.48
C SER A 78 4.50 -10.03 -22.50
N LYS A 79 3.92 -9.88 -23.71
CA LYS A 79 2.52 -9.41 -23.88
C LYS A 79 1.50 -10.34 -23.21
N ASN A 80 1.67 -11.65 -23.32
CA ASN A 80 0.73 -12.62 -22.74
C ASN A 80 0.66 -12.53 -21.19
N ASN A 81 1.80 -12.37 -20.52
CA ASN A 81 1.88 -12.23 -19.06
C ASN A 81 1.22 -10.93 -18.59
N LEU A 82 1.40 -9.84 -19.35
CA LEU A 82 0.71 -8.58 -19.06
C LEU A 82 -0.81 -8.74 -19.16
N CYS A 83 -1.31 -9.39 -20.22
CA CYS A 83 -2.74 -9.65 -20.40
C CYS A 83 -3.33 -10.56 -19.32
N ALA A 84 -2.57 -11.57 -18.87
CA ALA A 84 -3.01 -12.49 -17.83
C ALA A 84 -3.19 -11.80 -16.46
N ARG A 85 -2.50 -10.68 -16.24
CA ARG A 85 -2.44 -9.97 -14.95
C ARG A 85 -3.08 -8.58 -14.97
N SER A 86 -3.45 -8.06 -16.13
CA SER A 86 -3.98 -6.71 -16.28
C SER A 86 -5.01 -6.61 -17.39
N VAL A 87 -6.24 -6.23 -17.00
CA VAL A 87 -7.32 -5.93 -17.94
C VAL A 87 -6.97 -4.74 -18.83
N VAL A 88 -6.17 -3.79 -18.33
CA VAL A 88 -5.73 -2.61 -19.08
C VAL A 88 -4.90 -3.04 -20.28
N PHE A 89 -3.89 -3.88 -20.06
CA PHE A 89 -3.06 -4.39 -21.16
C PHE A 89 -3.83 -5.33 -22.08
N ARG A 90 -4.76 -6.13 -21.52
CA ARG A 90 -5.63 -6.98 -22.32
C ARG A 90 -6.50 -6.18 -23.29
N THR A 91 -7.09 -5.09 -22.82
CA THR A 91 -7.87 -4.16 -23.63
C THR A 91 -6.98 -3.40 -24.61
N MET A 92 -5.84 -2.87 -24.17
CA MET A 92 -4.91 -2.11 -25.00
C MET A 92 -4.38 -2.93 -26.19
N PHE A 93 -3.93 -4.16 -25.95
CA PHE A 93 -3.46 -5.03 -27.02
C PHE A 93 -4.60 -5.57 -27.90
N GLY A 94 -5.80 -5.75 -27.35
CA GLY A 94 -6.97 -6.26 -28.10
C GLY A 94 -7.60 -5.27 -29.07
N ILE A 95 -7.52 -3.95 -28.82
CA ILE A 95 -8.14 -2.91 -29.68
C ILE A 95 -7.20 -2.45 -30.81
N GLY A 96 -5.99 -3.01 -30.90
CA GLY A 96 -5.12 -2.81 -32.06
C GLY A 96 -3.94 -1.87 -31.81
N MET A 97 -3.06 -2.26 -30.87
CA MET A 97 -1.65 -2.05 -31.16
C MET A 97 -1.32 -2.93 -32.37
N LYS A 98 -1.35 -2.33 -33.58
CA LYS A 98 -0.79 -2.97 -34.77
C LYS A 98 0.69 -3.28 -34.50
N GLU A 99 1.11 -4.48 -34.87
CA GLU A 99 2.54 -4.77 -35.04
C GLU A 99 3.16 -3.87 -36.11
#